data_AF-A2BMK5-F1
#
_entry.id   AF-A2BMK5-F1
#
_cell.length_a   1.000
_cell.length_b   1.000
_cell.length_c   1.000
_cell.angle_alpha   90.00
_cell.angle_beta   90.00
_cell.angle_gamma   90.00
#
_symmetry.space_group_name_H-M   'P 1'
#
loop_
_entity.id
_entity.type
_entity.pdbx_description
1 polymer ?
#
loop_
_entity_poly.entity_id
_entity_poly.type
_entity_poly.pdbx_seq_one_letter_code
_entity_poly.pdbx_strand_id
1 'polypeptide(L)'
;MVERSSPGKNSTQVDRSRREFLKAATVAASVSAISFLAVNRDELDRVLVPVKLGDLLAEAEEGESELERRARRKEEELRKWCQAEAEKICGEYGEDSDACREARKRCEMIRVKATGPRKGARYAMALDINKCIGCRRCAYACVMENNQARNLGIEWIRVLELPREGELELLHADMYYAEAPKEGQGLRASSMYALREPAVCHGLPG
;
A
#
# COMPACT_ATOMS: atom_id res chain seq x y z
N MET A 1 -14.49 -57.94 32.66
CA MET A 1 -13.03 -58.05 32.92
C MET A 1 -12.32 -57.59 31.66
N VAL A 2 -11.57 -56.50 31.55
CA VAL A 2 -11.07 -55.46 32.46
C VAL A 2 -10.98 -54.21 31.58
N GLU A 3 -11.64 -53.12 31.97
CA GLU A 3 -11.36 -51.79 31.40
C GLU A 3 -9.93 -51.41 31.77
N ARG A 4 -9.06 -51.21 30.77
CA ARG A 4 -7.75 -50.58 30.99
C ARG A 4 -7.89 -49.09 30.72
N SER A 5 -8.18 -48.37 31.78
CA SER A 5 -8.05 -46.91 31.86
C SER A 5 -6.58 -46.54 31.64
N SER A 6 -6.26 -45.95 30.48
CA SER A 6 -4.96 -45.30 30.26
C SER A 6 -4.92 -43.95 30.98
N PRO A 7 -3.80 -43.59 31.64
CA PRO A 7 -3.72 -42.37 32.43
C PRO A 7 -3.67 -41.14 31.52
N GLY A 8 -4.65 -40.25 31.67
CA GLY A 8 -4.70 -38.97 30.96
C GLY A 8 -3.51 -38.09 31.34
N LYS A 9 -2.63 -37.81 30.38
CA LYS A 9 -1.58 -36.79 30.51
C LYS A 9 -2.22 -35.40 30.30
N ASN A 10 -1.84 -34.43 31.14
CA ASN A 10 -2.43 -33.08 31.11
C ASN A 10 -2.00 -32.28 29.87
N SER A 11 -2.79 -31.26 29.49
CA SER A 11 -2.58 -30.43 28.29
C SER A 11 -1.22 -29.72 28.27
N THR A 12 -0.70 -29.34 29.44
CA THR A 12 0.60 -28.69 29.59
C THR A 12 1.77 -29.63 29.31
N GLN A 13 1.63 -30.93 29.63
CA GLN A 13 2.62 -31.95 29.28
C GLN A 13 2.63 -32.24 27.77
N VAL A 14 1.47 -32.19 27.12
CA VAL A 14 1.34 -32.36 25.65
C VAL A 14 1.98 -31.19 24.89
N ASP A 15 1.76 -29.96 25.35
CA ASP A 15 2.31 -28.74 24.73
C ASP A 15 3.85 -28.66 24.84
N ARG A 16 4.40 -29.05 26.00
CA ARG A 16 5.85 -29.15 26.20
C ARG A 16 6.49 -30.21 25.29
N SER A 17 5.89 -31.40 25.18
CA SER A 17 6.38 -32.46 24.29
C SER A 17 6.33 -32.06 22.81
N ARG A 18 5.31 -31.29 22.40
CA ARG A 18 5.21 -30.73 21.05
C ARG A 18 6.31 -29.72 20.75
N ARG A 19 6.59 -28.78 21.67
CA ARG A 19 7.68 -27.80 21.50
C ARG A 19 9.04 -28.48 21.38
N GLU A 20 9.32 -29.49 22.20
CA GLU A 20 10.60 -30.20 22.15
C GLU A 20 10.74 -31.04 20.86
N PHE A 21 9.65 -31.65 20.37
CA PHE A 21 9.65 -32.33 19.07
C PHE A 21 9.86 -31.36 17.90
N LEU A 22 9.16 -30.23 17.88
CA LEU A 22 9.30 -29.21 16.83
C LEU A 22 10.70 -28.57 16.83
N LYS A 23 11.27 -28.32 18.01
CA LYS A 23 12.67 -27.87 18.13
C LYS A 23 13.64 -28.92 17.59
N ALA A 24 13.48 -30.19 17.97
CA ALA A 24 14.34 -31.27 17.46
C ALA A 24 14.22 -31.44 15.94
N ALA A 25 13.01 -31.35 15.39
CA ALA A 25 12.75 -31.40 13.96
C ALA A 25 13.35 -30.20 13.20
N THR A 26 13.26 -28.99 13.77
CA THR A 26 13.84 -27.77 13.18
C THR A 26 15.37 -27.82 13.19
N VAL A 27 15.96 -28.32 14.29
CA VAL A 27 17.42 -28.56 14.38
C VAL A 27 17.85 -29.62 13.36
N ALA A 28 17.09 -30.71 13.20
CA ALA A 28 17.38 -31.75 12.22
C ALA A 28 17.23 -31.27 10.76
N ALA A 29 16.24 -30.40 10.47
CA ALA A 29 16.00 -29.84 9.14
C ALA A 29 16.95 -28.70 8.77
N SER A 30 17.60 -28.05 9.75
CA SER A 30 18.60 -27.00 9.51
C SER A 30 19.95 -27.52 9.01
N VAL A 31 20.16 -28.84 9.01
CA VAL A 31 21.28 -29.49 8.35
C VAL A 31 20.75 -30.00 7.00
N SER A 32 21.36 -29.63 5.86
CA SER A 32 20.93 -29.99 4.49
C SER A 32 20.99 -31.50 4.15
N ALA A 33 20.71 -32.38 5.11
CA ALA A 33 20.49 -33.79 4.91
C ALA A 33 19.01 -34.08 5.17
N ILE A 34 18.32 -34.58 4.13
CA ILE A 34 16.99 -35.17 4.27
C ILE A 34 17.10 -36.29 5.31
N SER A 35 16.67 -35.99 6.53
CA SER A 35 16.75 -36.91 7.67
C SER A 35 15.45 -37.70 7.74
N PHE A 36 15.49 -38.97 7.37
CA PHE A 36 14.37 -39.88 7.56
C PHE A 36 14.30 -40.29 9.03
N LEU A 37 13.47 -39.58 9.81
CA LEU A 37 13.08 -40.01 11.15
C LEU A 37 11.97 -41.06 11.02
N ALA A 38 12.28 -42.31 11.35
CA ALA A 38 11.26 -43.33 11.54
C ALA A 38 10.49 -43.01 12.83
N VAL A 39 9.28 -42.44 12.69
CA VAL A 39 8.40 -42.14 13.82
C VAL A 39 7.32 -43.23 13.90
N ASN A 40 7.05 -43.72 15.11
CA ASN A 40 5.98 -44.67 15.35
C ASN A 40 4.62 -44.01 15.02
N ARG A 41 3.81 -44.67 14.18
CA ARG A 41 2.50 -44.17 13.74
C ARG A 41 1.57 -43.84 14.92
N ASP A 42 1.55 -44.67 15.95
CA ASP A 42 0.69 -44.48 17.13
C ASP A 42 1.14 -43.30 18.01
N GLU A 43 2.40 -42.88 17.87
CA GLU A 43 2.96 -41.72 18.57
C GLU A 43 2.79 -40.45 17.73
N LEU A 44 2.92 -40.57 16.40
CA LEU A 44 2.67 -39.51 15.45
C LEU A 44 1.19 -39.06 15.48
N ASP A 45 0.24 -39.99 15.56
CA ASP A 45 -1.20 -39.69 15.68
C ASP A 45 -1.56 -38.96 16.99
N ARG A 46 -0.72 -39.04 18.04
CA ARG A 46 -0.90 -38.27 19.28
C ARG A 46 -0.36 -36.84 19.18
N VAL A 47 0.59 -36.61 18.27
CA VAL A 47 1.27 -35.31 18.07
C VAL A 47 0.58 -34.50 16.97
N LEU A 48 0.15 -35.17 15.90
CA LEU A 48 -0.59 -34.61 14.78
C LEU A 48 -2.07 -34.44 15.17
N VAL A 49 -2.32 -33.44 16.01
CA VAL A 49 -3.69 -32.94 16.19
C VAL A 49 -4.08 -32.23 14.89
N PRO A 50 -5.27 -32.50 14.33
CA PRO A 50 -5.75 -31.81 13.13
C PRO A 50 -5.83 -30.31 13.42
N VAL A 51 -4.99 -29.54 12.73
CA VAL A 51 -5.06 -28.08 12.76
C VAL A 51 -6.26 -27.69 11.91
N LYS A 52 -7.25 -27.01 12.51
CA LYS A 52 -8.37 -26.50 11.72
C LYS A 52 -7.85 -25.32 10.91
N LEU A 53 -8.28 -25.22 9.66
CA LEU A 53 -7.92 -24.09 8.79
C LEU A 53 -8.27 -22.74 9.43
N GLY A 54 -9.30 -22.69 10.28
CA GLY A 54 -9.66 -21.51 11.07
C GLY A 54 -8.59 -21.09 12.09
N ASP A 55 -7.85 -22.02 12.66
CA ASP A 55 -6.77 -21.72 13.62
C ASP A 55 -5.56 -21.08 12.89
N LEU A 56 -5.27 -21.53 11.66
CA LEU A 56 -4.25 -20.92 10.80
C LEU A 56 -4.65 -19.54 10.27
N LEU A 57 -5.94 -19.33 10.00
CA LEU A 57 -6.46 -18.03 9.58
C LEU A 57 -6.43 -17.02 10.73
N ALA A 58 -6.73 -17.45 11.95
CA ALA A 58 -6.60 -16.61 13.14
C ALA A 58 -5.13 -16.19 13.37
N GLU A 59 -4.18 -17.12 13.22
CA GLU A 59 -2.75 -16.80 13.31
C GLU A 59 -2.27 -15.85 12.19
N ALA A 60 -2.85 -15.92 10.98
CA ALA A 60 -2.55 -15.00 9.88
C ALA A 60 -3.19 -13.60 10.06
N GLU A 61 -4.32 -13.51 10.76
CA GLU A 61 -4.96 -12.25 11.13
C GLU A 61 -4.27 -11.55 12.31
N GLU A 62 -3.52 -12.29 13.15
CA GLU A 62 -2.76 -11.72 14.28
C GLU A 62 -1.46 -11.00 13.87
N GLY A 63 -1.03 -11.13 12.60
CA GLY A 63 0.11 -10.40 12.06
C GLY A 63 -0.27 -9.01 11.56
N GLU A 64 0.51 -7.98 11.94
CA GLU A 64 0.38 -6.64 11.36
C GLU A 64 0.46 -6.71 9.83
N SER A 65 -0.55 -6.17 9.14
CA SER A 65 -0.60 -6.20 7.69
C SER A 65 0.52 -5.37 7.06
N GLU A 66 0.99 -5.74 5.87
CA GLU A 66 1.99 -4.96 5.13
C GLU A 66 1.55 -3.49 4.89
N LEU A 67 0.24 -3.26 4.75
CA LEU A 67 -0.35 -1.92 4.64
C LEU A 67 -0.20 -1.12 5.95
N GLU A 68 -0.42 -1.73 7.11
CA GLU A 68 -0.21 -1.10 8.42
C GLU A 68 1.26 -0.77 8.65
N ARG A 69 2.17 -1.68 8.29
CA ARG A 69 3.61 -1.44 8.36
C ARG A 69 4.04 -0.25 7.50
N ARG A 70 3.51 -0.16 6.27
CA ARG A 70 3.75 0.98 5.35
C ARG A 70 3.17 2.28 5.89
N ALA A 71 1.96 2.25 6.44
CA ALA A 71 1.31 3.41 7.03
C ALA A 71 2.12 3.97 8.20
N ARG A 72 2.59 3.12 9.12
CA ARG A 72 3.47 3.55 10.22
C ARG A 72 4.75 4.18 9.72
N ARG A 73 5.47 3.50 8.81
CA ARG A 73 6.72 4.04 8.23
C ARG A 73 6.48 5.40 7.58
N LYS A 74 5.38 5.56 6.85
CA LYS A 74 5.03 6.82 6.20
C LYS A 74 4.68 7.91 7.21
N GLU A 75 3.97 7.59 8.29
CA GLU A 75 3.68 8.52 9.38
C GLU A 75 4.97 9.05 10.03
N GLU A 76 5.93 8.16 10.31
CA GLU A 76 7.23 8.53 10.86
C GLU A 76 8.03 9.42 9.90
N GLU A 77 8.10 9.06 8.62
CA GLU A 77 8.76 9.87 7.58
C GLU A 77 8.13 11.27 7.45
N LEU A 78 6.79 11.34 7.42
CA LEU A 78 6.07 12.61 7.32
C LEU A 78 6.24 13.48 8.56
N ARG A 79 6.22 12.89 9.77
CA ARG A 79 6.45 13.64 11.01
C ARG A 79 7.86 14.23 11.04
N LYS A 80 8.88 13.45 10.70
CA LYS A 80 10.27 13.93 10.64
C LYS A 80 10.43 15.08 9.66
N TRP A 81 9.88 14.93 8.45
CA TRP A 81 9.90 15.98 7.44
C TRP A 81 9.17 17.24 7.91
N CYS A 82 7.97 17.09 8.49
CA CYS A 82 7.19 18.21 9.00
C CYS A 82 7.90 18.95 10.14
N GLN A 83 8.50 18.21 11.08
CA GLN A 83 9.25 18.78 12.20
C GLN A 83 10.43 19.63 11.70
N ALA A 84 11.21 19.11 10.75
CA ALA A 84 12.30 19.87 10.14
C ALA A 84 11.82 21.15 9.43
N GLU A 85 10.62 21.15 8.85
CA GLU A 85 10.04 22.36 8.25
C GLU A 85 9.50 23.33 9.30
N ALA A 86 8.88 22.81 10.37
CA ALA A 86 8.43 23.62 11.50
C ALA A 86 9.60 24.32 12.20
N GLU A 87 10.76 23.67 12.32
CA GLU A 87 11.98 24.28 12.85
C GLU A 87 12.43 25.50 12.04
N LYS A 88 12.32 25.46 10.71
CA LYS A 88 12.62 26.64 9.87
C LYS A 88 11.65 27.79 10.14
N ILE A 89 10.36 27.49 10.25
CA ILE A 89 9.33 28.49 10.58
C ILE A 89 9.60 29.09 11.96
N CYS A 90 9.91 28.27 12.96
CA CYS A 90 10.26 28.74 14.31
C CYS A 90 11.54 29.57 14.31
N GLY A 91 12.53 29.23 13.48
CA GLY A 91 13.75 30.01 13.30
C GLY A 91 13.52 31.39 12.66
N GLU A 92 12.56 31.51 11.74
CA GLU A 92 12.24 32.77 11.05
C GLU A 92 11.32 33.68 11.88
N TYR A 93 10.27 33.13 12.50
CA TYR A 93 9.25 33.88 13.20
C TYR A 93 9.45 33.94 14.72
N GLY A 94 10.39 33.16 15.27
CA GLY A 94 10.66 33.02 16.70
C GLY A 94 9.87 31.89 17.36
N GLU A 95 10.47 31.31 18.40
CA GLU A 95 9.93 30.16 19.16
C GLU A 95 8.56 30.44 19.80
N ASP A 96 8.33 31.68 20.25
CA ASP A 96 7.09 32.10 20.91
C ASP A 96 6.04 32.66 19.94
N SER A 97 6.27 32.58 18.63
CA SER A 97 5.30 33.04 17.64
C SER A 97 4.09 32.10 17.52
N ASP A 98 2.93 32.67 17.17
CA ASP A 98 1.75 31.87 16.82
C ASP A 98 2.03 30.95 15.63
N ALA A 99 2.87 31.40 14.69
CA ALA A 99 3.30 30.62 13.54
C ALA A 99 4.05 29.35 13.95
N CYS A 100 5.02 29.46 14.88
CA CYS A 100 5.77 28.31 15.39
C CYS A 100 4.85 27.34 16.15
N ARG A 101 3.99 27.84 17.04
CA ARG A 101 3.02 27.00 17.79
C ARG A 101 2.09 26.22 16.86
N GLU A 102 1.54 26.89 15.86
CA GLU A 102 0.63 26.26 14.90
C GLU A 102 1.38 25.25 14.01
N ALA A 103 2.60 25.55 13.59
CA ALA A 103 3.42 24.62 12.80
C ALA A 103 3.70 23.31 13.56
N ARG A 104 4.17 23.41 14.82
CA ARG A 104 4.42 22.22 15.68
C ARG A 104 3.15 21.40 15.90
N LYS A 105 2.04 22.08 16.24
CA LYS A 105 0.72 21.44 16.43
C LYS A 105 0.27 20.68 15.18
N ARG A 106 0.45 21.24 13.99
CA ARG A 106 0.12 20.56 12.72
C ARG A 106 0.94 19.30 12.50
N CYS A 107 2.22 19.31 12.84
CA CYS A 107 3.07 18.11 12.73
C CYS A 107 2.65 16.99 13.69
N GLU A 108 2.22 17.33 14.92
CA GLU A 108 1.71 16.35 15.89
C GLU A 108 0.40 15.68 15.42
N MET A 109 -0.45 16.43 14.71
CA MET A 109 -1.73 15.94 14.19
C MET A 109 -1.58 14.97 13.01
N ILE A 110 -0.40 14.84 12.40
CA ILE A 110 -0.18 13.91 11.28
C ILE A 110 -0.46 12.49 11.75
N ARG A 111 -1.44 11.85 11.11
CA ARG A 111 -1.76 10.43 11.27
C ARG A 111 -1.98 9.78 9.90
N VAL A 112 -1.38 8.61 9.69
CA VAL A 112 -1.55 7.81 8.48
C VAL A 112 -2.23 6.51 8.87
N LYS A 113 -3.40 6.23 8.27
CA LYS A 113 -4.16 5.00 8.53
C LYS A 113 -4.05 4.08 7.33
N ALA A 114 -3.91 2.78 7.59
CA ALA A 114 -3.99 1.72 6.59
C ALA A 114 -5.43 1.32 6.25
N THR A 115 -6.40 2.23 6.42
CA THR A 115 -7.79 1.96 6.07
C THR A 115 -7.91 1.71 4.59
N GLY A 116 -8.44 0.53 4.22
CA GLY A 116 -8.75 0.22 2.83
C GLY A 116 -9.75 1.21 2.21
N PRO A 117 -9.89 1.18 0.87
CA PRO A 117 -10.88 2.01 0.19
C PRO A 117 -12.28 1.75 0.75
N ARG A 118 -13.05 2.82 0.95
CA ARG A 118 -14.42 2.71 1.46
C ARG A 118 -15.26 1.88 0.49
N LYS A 119 -15.92 0.82 1.00
CA LYS A 119 -16.78 -0.04 0.18
C LYS A 119 -17.88 0.79 -0.47
N GLY A 120 -18.01 0.68 -1.79
CA GLY A 120 -19.00 1.44 -2.58
C GLY A 120 -18.63 2.91 -2.86
N ALA A 121 -17.44 3.38 -2.44
CA ALA A 121 -16.98 4.71 -2.81
C ALA A 121 -16.71 4.82 -4.32
N ARG A 122 -17.19 5.90 -4.92
CA ARG A 122 -16.85 6.29 -6.29
C ARG A 122 -15.83 7.41 -6.22
N TYR A 123 -14.71 7.23 -6.92
CA TYR A 123 -13.66 8.23 -7.01
C TYR A 123 -13.79 8.97 -8.33
N ALA A 124 -13.68 10.29 -8.28
CA ALA A 124 -13.67 11.16 -9.46
C ALA A 124 -12.57 12.21 -9.29
N MET A 125 -11.95 12.59 -10.40
CA MET A 125 -11.00 13.70 -10.48
C MET A 125 -11.62 14.81 -11.31
N ALA A 126 -11.72 16.00 -10.73
CA ALA A 126 -12.16 17.20 -11.42
C ALA A 126 -10.95 18.12 -11.65
N LEU A 127 -10.83 18.65 -12.86
CA LEU A 127 -9.79 19.59 -13.25
C LEU A 127 -10.44 20.89 -13.69
N ASP A 128 -9.99 22.00 -13.12
CA ASP A 128 -10.41 23.34 -13.56
C ASP A 128 -9.56 23.74 -14.77
N ILE A 129 -10.15 23.58 -15.96
CA ILE A 129 -9.53 23.85 -17.27
C ILE A 129 -9.19 25.34 -17.39
N ASN A 130 -9.95 26.24 -16.76
CA ASN A 130 -9.70 27.68 -16.83
C ASN A 130 -8.43 28.10 -16.08
N LYS A 131 -7.99 27.30 -15.10
CA LYS A 131 -6.74 27.53 -14.35
C LYS A 131 -5.56 26.75 -14.92
N CYS A 132 -5.78 25.88 -15.90
CA CYS A 132 -4.71 25.12 -16.51
C CYS A 132 -3.86 26.03 -17.40
N ILE A 133 -2.62 26.29 -16.97
CA ILE A 133 -1.65 27.08 -17.73
C ILE A 133 -0.71 26.22 -18.60
N GLY A 134 -0.93 24.91 -18.66
CA GLY A 134 -0.17 24.04 -19.55
C GLY A 134 1.25 23.75 -19.07
N CYS A 135 1.55 23.97 -17.78
CA CYS A 135 2.88 23.79 -17.19
C CYS A 135 3.38 22.34 -17.08
N ARG A 136 2.54 21.35 -17.44
CA ARG A 136 2.82 19.90 -17.46
C ARG A 136 3.31 19.27 -16.15
N ARG A 137 3.28 20.02 -15.03
CA ARG A 137 3.64 19.50 -13.70
C ARG A 137 2.80 18.29 -13.29
N CYS A 138 1.52 18.23 -13.71
CA CYS A 138 0.65 17.08 -13.47
C CYS A 138 1.14 15.81 -14.19
N ALA A 139 1.63 15.91 -15.43
CA ALA A 139 2.16 14.76 -16.18
C ALA A 139 3.47 14.26 -15.55
N TYR A 140 4.39 15.18 -15.22
CA TYR A 140 5.64 14.82 -14.55
C TYR A 140 5.41 14.18 -13.18
N ALA A 141 4.48 14.71 -12.37
CA ALA A 141 4.12 14.11 -11.10
C ALA A 141 3.59 12.67 -11.27
N CYS A 142 2.78 12.43 -12.30
CA CYS A 142 2.27 11.08 -12.61
C CYS A 142 3.41 10.10 -12.93
N VAL A 143 4.37 10.51 -13.77
CA VAL A 143 5.56 9.70 -14.11
C VAL A 143 6.38 9.36 -12.86
N MET A 144 6.60 10.34 -11.99
CA MET A 144 7.36 10.19 -10.74
C MET A 144 6.68 9.22 -9.78
N GLU A 145 5.38 9.37 -9.57
CA GLU A 145 4.61 8.59 -8.58
C GLU A 145 4.40 7.14 -9.04
N ASN A 146 4.20 6.92 -10.34
CA ASN A 146 3.88 5.60 -10.89
C ASN A 146 5.11 4.84 -11.42
N ASN A 147 6.32 5.31 -11.12
CA ASN A 147 7.58 4.70 -11.56
C ASN A 147 7.63 4.43 -13.08
N GLN A 148 7.11 5.34 -13.90
CA GLN A 148 7.13 5.17 -15.36
C GLN A 148 8.55 5.32 -15.91
N ALA A 149 8.85 4.54 -16.96
CA ALA A 149 10.15 4.55 -17.62
C ALA A 149 10.40 5.90 -18.33
N ARG A 150 11.27 6.72 -17.72
CA ARG A 150 11.53 8.11 -18.18
C ARG A 150 12.24 8.19 -19.53
N ASN A 151 13.02 7.17 -19.87
CA ASN A 151 13.78 7.10 -21.12
C ASN A 151 12.92 6.74 -22.33
N LEU A 152 11.69 6.27 -22.13
CA LEU A 152 10.80 5.83 -23.21
C LEU A 152 9.81 6.92 -23.66
N GLY A 153 9.79 8.09 -23.00
CA GLY A 153 8.83 9.17 -23.33
C GLY A 153 7.36 8.79 -23.11
N ILE A 154 7.11 7.74 -22.31
CA ILE A 154 5.76 7.26 -21.99
C ILE A 154 5.21 8.09 -20.84
N GLU A 155 4.08 8.75 -21.08
CA GLU A 155 3.32 9.50 -20.09
C GLU A 155 1.86 9.07 -20.18
N TRP A 156 1.26 8.66 -19.06
CA TRP A 156 -0.16 8.28 -19.03
C TRP A 156 -1.11 9.49 -19.06
N ILE A 157 -0.61 10.68 -18.74
CA ILE A 157 -1.35 11.94 -18.83
C ILE A 157 -0.78 12.75 -20.00
N ARG A 158 -1.65 13.20 -20.90
CA ARG A 158 -1.30 14.14 -21.97
C ARG A 158 -1.95 15.48 -21.72
N VAL A 159 -1.23 16.58 -21.94
CA VAL A 159 -1.78 17.93 -21.89
C VAL A 159 -2.01 18.38 -23.32
N LEU A 160 -3.25 18.78 -23.61
CA LEU A 160 -3.75 19.10 -24.93
C LEU A 160 -4.08 20.60 -24.98
N GLU A 161 -3.64 21.28 -26.04
CA GLU A 161 -4.15 22.60 -26.42
C GLU A 161 -5.40 22.41 -27.29
N LEU A 162 -6.46 23.15 -27.00
CA LEU A 162 -7.77 23.03 -27.64
C LEU A 162 -8.34 24.43 -27.93
N PRO A 163 -9.19 24.60 -28.95
CA PRO A 163 -9.95 25.84 -29.14
C PRO A 163 -10.83 26.16 -27.92
N ARG A 164 -10.95 27.44 -27.53
CA ARG A 164 -11.89 27.88 -26.48
C ARG A 164 -13.33 27.98 -26.98
N GLU A 165 -13.50 28.26 -28.27
CA GLU A 165 -14.79 28.41 -28.90
C GLU A 165 -15.17 27.12 -29.65
N GLY A 166 -16.43 26.67 -29.47
CA GLY A 166 -16.95 25.44 -30.07
C GLY A 166 -17.00 24.26 -29.10
N GLU A 167 -17.28 23.07 -29.65
CA GLU A 167 -17.30 21.84 -28.87
C GLU A 167 -15.87 21.43 -28.49
N LEU A 168 -15.68 20.93 -27.26
CA LEU A 168 -14.42 20.41 -26.74
C LEU A 168 -14.06 19.05 -27.39
N GLU A 169 -13.98 19.04 -28.72
CA GLU A 169 -13.66 17.89 -29.53
C GLU A 169 -12.16 17.62 -29.50
N LEU A 170 -11.80 16.39 -29.16
CA LEU A 170 -10.42 15.94 -29.16
C LEU A 170 -9.78 15.91 -30.55
N LEU A 171 -10.57 15.99 -31.63
CA LEU A 171 -10.09 16.03 -33.01
C LEU A 171 -9.27 17.28 -33.30
N HIS A 172 -9.57 18.39 -32.62
CA HIS A 172 -8.88 19.67 -32.77
C HIS A 172 -7.79 19.87 -31.71
N ALA A 173 -7.42 18.82 -30.96
CA ALA A 173 -6.42 18.89 -29.93
C ALA A 173 -4.99 18.88 -30.51
N ASP A 174 -4.15 19.81 -30.07
CA ASP A 174 -2.71 19.77 -30.33
C ASP A 174 -1.95 19.27 -29.07
N MET A 175 -1.08 18.29 -29.26
CA MET A 175 -0.19 17.73 -28.21
C MET A 175 1.23 18.28 -28.28
N TYR A 176 1.60 18.87 -29.42
CA TYR A 176 2.98 19.22 -29.78
C TYR A 176 3.24 20.73 -29.77
N TYR A 177 2.39 21.49 -29.08
CA TYR A 177 2.59 22.92 -28.89
C TYR A 177 3.89 23.22 -28.13
N ALA A 178 4.61 24.25 -28.58
CA ALA A 178 5.82 24.76 -27.91
C ALA A 178 5.49 25.85 -26.87
N GLU A 179 4.48 26.67 -27.15
CA GLU A 179 4.01 27.77 -26.30
C GLU A 179 2.48 27.66 -26.20
N ALA A 180 1.94 27.80 -24.98
CA ALA A 180 0.51 27.73 -24.73
C ALA A 180 0.10 28.45 -23.43
N PRO A 181 -1.17 28.89 -23.31
CA PRO A 181 -2.18 28.85 -24.37
C PRO A 181 -2.01 30.02 -25.35
N LYS A 182 -2.17 29.75 -26.65
CA LYS A 182 -2.33 30.81 -27.67
C LYS A 182 -3.66 31.54 -27.47
N GLU A 183 -3.75 32.76 -28.01
CA GLU A 183 -4.98 33.54 -27.97
C GLU A 183 -6.14 32.75 -28.59
N GLY A 184 -7.29 32.71 -27.92
CA GLY A 184 -8.44 31.88 -28.32
C GLY A 184 -8.33 30.38 -27.99
N GLN A 185 -7.25 29.92 -27.33
CA GLN A 185 -7.04 28.49 -27.00
C GLN A 185 -7.03 28.22 -25.48
N GLY A 186 -7.51 27.04 -25.10
CA GLY A 186 -7.60 26.52 -23.74
C GLY A 186 -6.80 25.21 -23.59
N LEU A 187 -6.55 24.81 -22.35
CA LEU A 187 -5.66 23.68 -22.06
C LEU A 187 -6.34 22.61 -21.21
N ARG A 188 -6.26 21.36 -21.65
CA ARG A 188 -6.90 20.23 -20.99
C ARG A 188 -5.91 19.10 -20.76
N ALA A 189 -5.83 18.61 -19.52
CA ALA A 189 -5.17 17.34 -19.28
C ALA A 189 -6.16 16.20 -19.60
N SER A 190 -5.73 15.30 -20.48
CA SER A 190 -6.41 14.05 -20.79
C SER A 190 -5.67 12.92 -20.08
N SER A 191 -6.41 12.15 -19.30
CA SER A 191 -5.96 10.92 -18.66
C SER A 191 -6.94 9.82 -19.03
N MET A 192 -6.48 8.57 -19.09
CA MET A 192 -7.37 7.42 -19.22
C MET A 192 -8.30 7.39 -18.01
N TYR A 193 -9.59 7.66 -18.24
CA TYR A 193 -10.60 7.70 -17.20
C TYR A 193 -10.64 6.34 -16.49
N ALA A 194 -10.69 6.36 -15.15
CA ALA A 194 -10.98 5.17 -14.37
C ALA A 194 -12.42 4.74 -14.67
N LEU A 195 -12.59 3.92 -15.71
CA LEU A 195 -13.88 3.36 -16.07
C LEU A 195 -14.30 2.38 -14.98
N ARG A 196 -15.60 2.37 -14.67
CA ARG A 196 -16.21 1.50 -13.67
C ARG A 196 -15.98 0.01 -13.95
N GLU A 197 -15.69 -0.32 -15.21
CA GLU A 197 -15.32 -1.65 -15.70
C GLU A 197 -14.18 -1.50 -16.74
N PRO A 198 -12.90 -1.59 -16.34
CA PRO A 198 -11.82 -1.63 -17.31
C PRO A 198 -11.85 -3.00 -17.99
N ALA A 199 -12.28 -3.05 -19.26
CA ALA A 199 -12.27 -4.25 -20.10
C ALA A 199 -10.89 -4.95 -20.13
N VAL A 200 -9.81 -4.22 -19.81
CA VAL A 200 -8.43 -4.70 -19.76
C VAL A 200 -8.17 -5.67 -18.59
N CYS A 201 -8.92 -5.59 -17.49
CA CYS A 201 -8.68 -6.43 -16.30
C CYS A 201 -9.34 -7.81 -16.34
N HIS A 202 -10.28 -8.05 -17.26
CA HIS A 202 -11.00 -9.33 -17.34
C HIS A 202 -10.23 -10.44 -18.11
N GLY A 203 -9.09 -10.12 -18.73
CA GLY A 203 -8.35 -11.04 -19.59
C GLY A 203 -6.99 -11.50 -19.08
N LEU A 204 -6.61 -11.19 -17.84
CA LEU A 204 -5.35 -11.69 -17.28
C LEU A 204 -5.56 -13.12 -16.74
N PRO A 205 -4.93 -14.16 -17.33
CA PRO A 205 -4.95 -15.49 -16.74
C PRO A 205 -4.23 -15.44 -15.38
N GLY A 206 -4.92 -15.90 -14.34
CA GLY A 206 -4.38 -16.04 -12.99
C GLY A 206 -3.46 -17.24 -12.84
#